data_AF-A0A8H8NL77-F1
#
_entry.id   AF-A0A8H8NL77-F1
#
_cell.length_a   1.000
_cell.length_b   1.000
_cell.length_c   1.000
_cell.angle_alpha   90.00
_cell.angle_beta   90.00
_cell.angle_gamma   90.00
#
_symmetry.space_group_name_H-M   'P 1'
#
loop_
_entity.id
_entity.type
_entity.pdbx_description
1 polymer ?
#
loop_
_entity_poly.entity_id
_entity_poly.type
_entity_poly.pdbx_seq_one_letter_code
_entity_poly.pdbx_strand_id
1 'polypeptide(L)'
;MNSSFEDDGEVLVNKSLSGAEYVQPWYDIHRGDLHHVLLTSVSSLSNVTLRSNCEVTSCVFDQTDQRAIVTLKNGERLSGEVVVGADGVRSVVRRSVVDIPDHPQKTGEAVYRAVIPTSSLQDHPELRELVEIPGLRSWLGPGRHVVAYPIRGKSLMNIAMFVPDDDAVESWKSEGSLNKIRADFREWEPRVQHLLEAVPKVLRWALKVRDPLTTWHRNGIVLLGDACHPMLPYRAQGAAMAIEDAAVLGSLLGKYSEGYSIEYLLNTYEELRIPRTTAVQRDSGANAEVFHLPDGPAQQARDAGWKEAGQIGGAHASGSQVILQPTIPDRELYGYDAYAVVEQWWHEKIALKQL
;
A
#
# COMPACT_ATOMS: atom_id res chain seq x y z
N MET A 1 -7.62 13.67 12.43
CA MET A 1 -6.99 13.06 13.62
C MET A 1 -7.07 11.56 13.43
N ASN A 2 -5.95 10.85 13.50
CA ASN A 2 -5.93 9.41 13.56
C ASN A 2 -6.01 8.97 15.02
N SER A 3 -6.85 8.00 15.33
CA SER A 3 -7.01 7.49 16.69
C SER A 3 -6.94 5.98 16.70
N SER A 4 -6.24 5.43 17.68
CA SER A 4 -6.20 4.00 17.93
C SER A 4 -6.75 3.69 19.30
N PHE A 5 -7.50 2.59 19.38
CA PHE A 5 -8.17 2.09 20.58
C PHE A 5 -7.83 0.62 20.77
N GLU A 6 -7.98 0.13 21.99
CA GLU A 6 -8.18 -1.30 22.26
C GLU A 6 -9.58 -1.75 21.83
N ASP A 7 -9.77 -3.07 21.82
CA ASP A 7 -11.01 -3.73 21.48
C ASP A 7 -12.14 -3.42 22.48
N ASP A 8 -11.81 -3.06 23.72
CA ASP A 8 -12.74 -2.54 24.73
C ASP A 8 -13.06 -1.03 24.59
N GLY A 9 -12.41 -0.34 23.64
CA GLY A 9 -12.61 1.07 23.35
C GLY A 9 -11.70 2.02 24.12
N GLU A 10 -10.78 1.52 24.96
CA GLU A 10 -9.78 2.34 25.62
C GLU A 10 -8.91 3.06 24.59
N VAL A 11 -8.69 4.36 24.78
CA VAL A 11 -7.86 5.16 23.86
C VAL A 11 -6.39 4.79 24.06
N LEU A 12 -5.75 4.31 23.00
CA LEU A 12 -4.31 4.06 22.97
C LEU A 12 -3.54 5.30 22.54
N VAL A 13 -3.93 5.95 21.44
CA VAL A 13 -3.23 7.12 20.94
C VAL A 13 -4.13 7.97 20.04
N ASN A 14 -3.98 9.30 20.13
CA ASN A 14 -4.55 10.26 19.19
C ASN A 14 -3.41 10.99 18.49
N LYS A 15 -3.25 10.76 17.17
CA LYS A 15 -2.25 11.41 16.32
C LYS A 15 -2.91 12.49 15.47
N SER A 16 -2.41 13.72 15.56
CA SER A 16 -2.84 14.77 14.65
C SER A 16 -2.20 14.57 13.28
N LEU A 17 -3.01 14.61 12.22
CA LEU A 17 -2.55 14.59 10.84
C LEU A 17 -2.04 15.96 10.36
N SER A 18 -2.18 17.01 11.19
CA SER A 18 -1.81 18.39 10.86
C SER A 18 -0.64 18.92 11.69
N GLY A 19 0.10 18.02 12.37
CA GLY A 19 1.27 18.37 13.18
C GLY A 19 2.56 18.47 12.37
N ALA A 20 3.62 19.01 12.98
CA ALA A 20 4.95 19.21 12.38
C ALA A 20 5.64 17.92 11.87
N GLU A 21 5.07 16.74 12.13
CA GLU A 21 5.57 15.43 11.71
C GLU A 21 5.17 15.07 10.28
N TYR A 22 4.04 15.58 9.79
CA TYR A 22 3.59 15.38 8.41
C TYR A 22 3.83 16.66 7.63
N VAL A 23 4.88 16.65 6.81
CA VAL A 23 5.29 17.80 6.00
C VAL A 23 4.25 18.11 4.90
N GLN A 24 3.37 17.16 4.56
CA GLN A 24 2.48 17.20 3.40
C GLN A 24 1.07 16.62 3.71
N PRO A 25 0.03 16.93 2.89
CA PRO A 25 -1.33 16.44 3.10
C PRO A 25 -1.47 14.91 3.03
N TRP A 26 -2.31 14.35 3.91
CA TRP A 26 -2.71 12.94 3.89
C TRP A 26 -4.06 12.77 3.19
N TYR A 27 -4.18 11.77 2.30
CA TYR A 27 -5.43 11.49 1.58
C TYR A 27 -5.88 10.04 1.75
N ASP A 28 -7.10 9.88 2.28
CA ASP A 28 -7.86 8.65 2.19
C ASP A 28 -8.88 8.77 1.06
N ILE A 29 -8.66 8.03 -0.04
CA ILE A 29 -9.46 8.17 -1.27
C ILE A 29 -10.01 6.82 -1.73
N HIS A 30 -11.23 6.83 -2.25
CA HIS A 30 -11.80 5.65 -2.90
C HIS A 30 -11.00 5.33 -4.17
N ARG A 31 -10.53 4.08 -4.32
CA ARG A 31 -9.65 3.68 -5.43
C ARG A 31 -10.23 4.02 -6.82
N GLY A 32 -11.55 3.87 -7.00
CA GLY A 32 -12.21 4.22 -8.25
C GLY A 32 -12.14 5.72 -8.58
N ASP A 33 -12.14 6.58 -7.56
CA ASP A 33 -12.09 8.03 -7.74
C ASP A 33 -10.65 8.46 -8.07
N LEU A 34 -9.65 7.87 -7.38
CA LEU A 34 -8.24 8.07 -7.72
C LEU A 34 -7.96 7.65 -9.18
N HIS A 35 -8.45 6.47 -9.59
CA HIS A 35 -8.33 6.01 -10.98
C HIS A 35 -8.98 6.99 -11.96
N HIS A 36 -10.15 7.54 -11.63
CA HIS A 36 -10.84 8.48 -12.50
C HIS A 36 -10.07 9.80 -12.65
N VAL A 37 -9.50 10.33 -11.56
CA VAL A 37 -8.63 11.51 -11.59
C VAL A 37 -7.42 11.26 -12.48
N LEU A 38 -6.71 10.14 -12.28
CA LEU A 38 -5.54 9.78 -13.09
C LEU A 38 -5.91 9.58 -14.57
N LEU A 39 -7.01 8.89 -14.85
CA LEU A 39 -7.49 8.67 -16.21
C LEU A 39 -7.81 9.99 -16.91
N THR A 40 -8.46 10.92 -16.20
CA THR A 40 -8.78 12.25 -16.72
C THR A 40 -7.51 13.04 -17.04
N SER A 41 -6.53 13.04 -16.14
CA SER A 41 -5.24 13.69 -16.34
C SER A 41 -4.46 13.10 -17.51
N VAL A 42 -4.43 11.77 -17.66
CA VAL A 42 -3.70 11.13 -18.76
C VAL A 42 -4.41 11.33 -20.09
N SER A 43 -5.75 11.38 -20.12
CA SER A 43 -6.53 11.57 -21.34
C SER A 43 -6.36 12.96 -21.97
N SER A 44 -5.87 13.95 -21.22
CA SER A 44 -5.56 15.29 -21.74
C SER A 44 -4.16 15.39 -22.36
N LEU A 45 -3.31 14.37 -22.19
CA LEU A 45 -1.95 14.34 -22.73
C LEU A 45 -1.97 13.86 -24.19
N SER A 46 -1.51 14.72 -25.10
CA SER A 46 -1.47 14.41 -26.54
C SER A 46 -0.47 13.32 -26.92
N ASN A 47 0.50 13.04 -26.05
CA ASN A 47 1.54 12.04 -26.24
C ASN A 47 1.24 10.69 -25.58
N VAL A 48 0.03 10.49 -25.03
CA VAL A 48 -0.38 9.21 -24.43
C VAL A 48 -1.57 8.62 -25.19
N THR A 49 -1.43 7.36 -25.60
CA THR A 49 -2.53 6.59 -26.20
C THR A 49 -3.05 5.57 -25.20
N LEU A 50 -4.33 5.66 -24.86
CA LEU A 50 -5.00 4.73 -23.96
C LEU A 50 -5.80 3.70 -24.75
N ARG A 51 -5.53 2.41 -24.50
CA ARG A 51 -6.24 1.29 -25.11
C ARG A 51 -6.82 0.38 -24.03
N SER A 52 -8.15 0.30 -23.96
CA SER A 52 -8.84 -0.67 -23.11
C SER A 52 -9.04 -2.00 -23.85
N ASN A 53 -9.45 -3.04 -23.13
CA ASN A 53 -9.68 -4.39 -23.67
C ASN A 53 -8.44 -5.00 -24.36
N CYS A 54 -7.24 -4.56 -23.97
CA CYS A 54 -5.96 -5.05 -24.48
C CYS A 54 -5.28 -5.92 -23.41
N GLU A 55 -5.81 -7.11 -23.16
CA GLU A 55 -5.23 -8.07 -22.21
C GLU A 55 -3.88 -8.57 -22.73
N VAL A 56 -2.79 -8.28 -22.01
CA VAL A 56 -1.44 -8.78 -22.31
C VAL A 56 -1.31 -10.21 -21.83
N THR A 57 -0.93 -11.12 -22.72
CA THR A 57 -0.77 -12.55 -22.43
C THR A 57 0.68 -13.00 -22.34
N SER A 58 1.60 -12.25 -22.93
CA SER A 58 3.04 -12.47 -22.80
C SER A 58 3.84 -11.19 -23.07
N CYS A 59 5.04 -11.14 -22.50
CA CYS A 59 6.05 -10.13 -22.82
C CYS A 59 7.38 -10.87 -23.06
N VAL A 60 8.12 -10.49 -24.09
CA VAL A 60 9.42 -11.08 -24.43
C VAL A 60 10.35 -10.01 -24.99
N PHE A 61 11.65 -10.23 -24.89
CA PHE A 61 12.62 -9.41 -25.63
C PHE A 61 12.98 -10.08 -26.95
N ASP A 62 12.84 -9.35 -28.04
CA ASP A 62 13.26 -9.78 -29.37
C ASP A 62 14.74 -9.45 -29.59
N GLN A 63 15.55 -10.50 -29.71
CA GLN A 63 17.00 -10.38 -29.91
C GLN A 63 17.37 -9.86 -31.32
N THR A 64 16.49 -9.99 -32.31
CA THR A 64 16.77 -9.52 -33.67
C THR A 64 16.54 -8.02 -33.77
N ASP A 65 15.38 -7.57 -33.29
CA ASP A 65 15.00 -6.14 -33.36
C ASP A 65 15.47 -5.32 -32.14
N GLN A 66 16.08 -5.99 -31.15
CA GLN A 66 16.54 -5.40 -29.89
C GLN A 66 15.44 -4.60 -29.18
N ARG A 67 14.22 -5.17 -29.14
CA ARG A 67 13.02 -4.51 -28.60
C ARG A 67 12.19 -5.44 -27.74
N ALA A 68 11.54 -4.86 -26.74
CA ALA A 68 10.55 -5.56 -25.94
C ALA A 68 9.24 -5.67 -26.73
N ILE A 69 8.61 -6.85 -26.69
CA ILE A 69 7.38 -7.15 -27.40
C ILE A 69 6.34 -7.66 -26.42
N VAL A 70 5.16 -7.03 -26.40
CA VAL A 70 3.97 -7.56 -25.72
C VAL A 70 3.04 -8.21 -26.73
N THR A 71 2.50 -9.37 -26.38
CA THR A 71 1.46 -10.04 -27.16
C THR A 71 0.13 -9.87 -26.44
N LEU A 72 -0.87 -9.38 -27.17
CA LEU A 72 -2.22 -9.24 -26.69
C LEU A 72 -3.01 -10.54 -26.94
N LYS A 73 -4.09 -10.74 -26.19
CA LYS A 73 -4.96 -11.91 -26.31
C LYS A 73 -5.57 -12.13 -27.69
N ASN A 74 -5.75 -11.06 -28.46
CA ASN A 74 -6.23 -11.12 -29.85
C ASN A 74 -5.14 -11.51 -30.87
N GLY A 75 -3.90 -11.75 -30.42
CA GLY A 75 -2.75 -12.09 -31.25
C GLY A 75 -1.93 -10.89 -31.74
N GLU A 76 -2.40 -9.66 -31.49
CA GLU A 76 -1.65 -8.45 -31.85
C GLU A 76 -0.34 -8.37 -31.06
N ARG A 77 0.75 -7.98 -31.74
CA ARG A 77 2.07 -7.78 -31.15
C ARG A 77 2.42 -6.30 -31.20
N LEU A 78 2.81 -5.75 -30.05
CA LEU A 78 3.26 -4.37 -29.92
C LEU A 78 4.72 -4.37 -29.46
N SER A 79 5.56 -3.62 -30.15
CA SER A 79 6.97 -3.46 -29.81
C SER A 79 7.23 -2.11 -29.16
N GLY A 80 8.11 -2.06 -28.16
CA GLY A 80 8.62 -0.84 -27.55
C GLY A 80 10.10 -0.95 -27.21
N GLU A 81 10.76 0.19 -27.07
CA GLU A 81 12.13 0.26 -26.53
C GLU A 81 12.13 -0.05 -25.04
N VAL A 82 11.05 0.35 -24.35
CA VAL A 82 10.78 0.01 -22.96
C VAL A 82 9.36 -0.52 -22.82
N VAL A 83 9.20 -1.60 -22.05
CA VAL A 83 7.89 -2.08 -21.57
C VAL A 83 7.87 -2.00 -20.05
N VAL A 84 6.89 -1.27 -19.50
CA VAL A 84 6.67 -1.16 -18.06
C VAL A 84 5.55 -2.10 -17.62
N GLY A 85 5.90 -3.15 -16.87
CA GLY A 85 4.97 -4.07 -16.22
C GLY A 85 4.39 -3.47 -14.95
N ALA A 86 3.28 -2.76 -15.08
CA ALA A 86 2.46 -2.25 -13.98
C ALA A 86 1.14 -3.05 -13.83
N ASP A 87 1.18 -4.34 -14.14
CA ASP A 87 0.04 -5.27 -14.23
C ASP A 87 -0.28 -6.00 -12.91
N GLY A 88 0.30 -5.52 -11.81
CA GLY A 88 -0.07 -5.85 -10.45
C GLY A 88 0.39 -7.22 -9.94
N VAL A 89 -0.19 -7.66 -8.83
CA VAL A 89 0.31 -8.82 -8.07
C VAL A 89 0.35 -10.14 -8.86
N ARG A 90 -0.48 -10.29 -9.90
CA ARG A 90 -0.50 -11.46 -10.80
C ARG A 90 0.20 -11.19 -12.13
N SER A 91 1.22 -10.33 -12.11
CA SER A 91 1.94 -9.85 -13.29
C SER A 91 2.33 -10.97 -14.26
N VAL A 92 1.92 -10.80 -15.51
CA VAL A 92 2.36 -11.59 -16.66
C VAL A 92 3.74 -11.10 -17.10
N VAL A 93 3.99 -9.80 -17.04
CA VAL A 93 5.26 -9.17 -17.44
C VAL A 93 6.42 -9.58 -16.53
N ARG A 94 6.16 -9.80 -15.23
CA ARG A 94 7.17 -10.25 -14.25
C ARG A 94 7.90 -11.51 -14.70
N ARG A 95 7.22 -12.43 -15.40
CA ARG A 95 7.80 -13.70 -15.89
C ARG A 95 8.91 -13.50 -16.92
N SER A 96 8.98 -12.32 -17.54
CA SER A 96 10.00 -11.96 -18.53
C SER A 96 11.25 -11.35 -17.90
N VAL A 97 11.15 -10.97 -16.62
CA VAL A 97 12.21 -10.29 -15.87
C VAL A 97 12.88 -11.26 -14.89
N VAL A 98 12.10 -12.05 -14.16
CA VAL A 98 12.60 -13.00 -13.16
C VAL A 98 12.36 -14.44 -13.61
N ASP A 99 13.39 -15.28 -13.49
CA ASP A 99 13.32 -16.71 -13.82
C ASP A 99 12.82 -17.57 -12.64
N ILE A 100 12.36 -16.92 -11.57
CA ILE A 100 11.83 -17.58 -10.38
C ILE A 100 10.30 -17.61 -10.49
N PRO A 101 9.66 -18.79 -10.32
CA PRO A 101 8.20 -18.86 -10.29
C PRO A 101 7.63 -17.96 -9.18
N ASP A 102 6.43 -17.42 -9.40
CA ASP A 102 5.74 -16.65 -8.37
C ASP A 102 5.29 -17.57 -7.23
N HIS A 103 5.84 -17.37 -6.03
CA HIS A 103 5.56 -18.17 -4.84
C HIS A 103 4.91 -17.33 -3.73
N PRO A 104 3.60 -17.03 -3.83
CA PRO A 104 2.90 -16.32 -2.78
C PRO A 104 2.72 -17.20 -1.55
N GLN A 105 3.26 -16.77 -0.41
CA GLN A 105 3.13 -17.45 0.87
C GLN A 105 1.92 -16.92 1.62
N LYS A 106 1.07 -17.81 2.16
CA LYS A 106 -0.06 -17.41 3.03
C LYS A 106 0.49 -16.85 4.34
N THR A 107 -0.07 -15.75 4.82
CA THR A 107 0.24 -15.24 6.18
C THR A 107 -0.57 -15.93 7.26
N GLY A 108 -1.66 -16.62 6.90
CA GLY A 108 -2.65 -17.12 7.86
C GLY A 108 -3.65 -16.06 8.29
N GLU A 109 -3.70 -14.92 7.61
CA GLU A 109 -4.63 -13.83 7.87
C GLU A 109 -5.50 -13.53 6.65
N ALA A 110 -6.69 -13.03 6.90
CA ALA A 110 -7.58 -12.50 5.90
C ALA A 110 -8.01 -11.09 6.30
N VAL A 111 -8.33 -10.28 5.30
CA VAL A 111 -8.98 -9.00 5.54
C VAL A 111 -10.31 -8.96 4.79
N TYR A 112 -11.31 -8.48 5.52
CA TYR A 112 -12.63 -8.18 5.02
C TYR A 112 -12.72 -6.69 4.80
N ARG A 113 -13.35 -6.26 3.71
CA ARG A 113 -13.60 -4.84 3.44
C ARG A 113 -15.04 -4.57 3.09
N ALA A 114 -15.51 -3.44 3.57
CA ALA A 114 -16.80 -2.91 3.21
C ALA A 114 -16.78 -1.38 3.12
N VAL A 115 -17.85 -0.87 2.52
CA VAL A 115 -18.14 0.55 2.47
C VAL A 115 -19.58 0.74 2.93
N ILE A 116 -19.77 1.64 3.89
CA ILE A 116 -21.06 1.92 4.52
C ILE A 116 -21.51 3.33 4.11
N PRO A 117 -22.74 3.53 3.61
CA PRO A 117 -23.30 4.86 3.47
C PRO A 117 -23.39 5.53 4.84
N THR A 118 -22.80 6.71 5.04
CA THR A 118 -22.84 7.35 6.38
C THR A 118 -24.24 7.77 6.79
N SER A 119 -25.18 7.87 5.84
CA SER A 119 -26.60 8.06 6.13
C SER A 119 -27.22 6.92 6.93
N SER A 120 -26.68 5.69 6.86
CA SER A 120 -27.17 4.56 7.67
C SER A 120 -26.57 4.53 9.07
N LEU A 121 -25.69 5.48 9.43
CA LEU A 121 -25.07 5.57 10.76
C LEU A 121 -25.75 6.62 11.65
N GLN A 122 -26.79 7.29 11.17
CA GLN A 122 -27.41 8.45 11.84
C GLN A 122 -28.11 8.09 13.15
N ASP A 123 -28.60 6.85 13.26
CA ASP A 123 -29.29 6.34 14.46
C ASP A 123 -28.32 5.95 15.59
N HIS A 124 -27.01 6.11 15.39
CA HIS A 124 -25.94 5.76 16.32
C HIS A 124 -25.13 7.02 16.70
N PRO A 125 -25.55 7.79 17.72
CA PRO A 125 -24.91 9.05 18.10
C PRO A 125 -23.41 8.94 18.40
N GLU A 126 -22.95 7.81 18.94
CA GLU A 126 -21.56 7.49 19.24
C GLU A 126 -20.68 7.32 17.98
N LEU A 127 -21.27 7.05 16.82
CA LEU A 127 -20.56 6.98 15.54
C LEU A 127 -20.40 8.34 14.87
N ARG A 128 -21.14 9.35 15.34
CA ARG A 128 -21.17 10.70 14.74
C ARG A 128 -19.77 11.29 14.61
N GLU A 129 -18.97 11.20 15.66
CA GLU A 129 -17.61 11.73 15.68
C GLU A 129 -16.72 11.07 14.62
N LEU A 130 -16.91 9.76 14.38
CA LEU A 130 -16.15 9.01 13.37
C LEU A 130 -16.40 9.55 11.95
N VAL A 131 -17.60 10.07 11.70
CA VAL A 131 -17.98 10.67 10.41
C VAL A 131 -17.56 12.13 10.34
N GLU A 132 -17.80 12.90 11.41
CA GLU A 132 -17.61 14.36 11.41
C GLU A 132 -16.15 14.78 11.47
N ILE A 133 -15.30 14.04 12.20
CA ILE A 133 -13.87 14.34 12.38
C ILE A 133 -13.04 13.43 11.48
N PRO A 134 -12.51 13.94 10.35
CA PRO A 134 -11.75 13.12 9.41
C PRO A 134 -10.52 12.49 10.06
N GLY A 135 -10.26 11.25 9.66
CA GLY A 135 -9.04 10.50 9.96
C GLY A 135 -9.33 9.04 10.22
N LEU A 136 -8.24 8.28 10.29
CA LEU A 136 -8.28 6.84 10.52
C LEU A 136 -8.64 6.54 11.98
N ARG A 137 -9.49 5.54 12.17
CA ARG A 137 -9.79 4.94 13.47
C ARG A 137 -9.35 3.49 13.40
N SER A 138 -8.55 3.05 14.36
CA SER A 138 -8.18 1.65 14.48
C SER A 138 -8.54 1.09 15.84
N TRP A 139 -9.07 -0.12 15.88
CA TRP A 139 -9.32 -0.88 17.09
C TRP A 139 -8.49 -2.13 17.03
N LEU A 140 -7.64 -2.35 18.03
CA LEU A 140 -6.71 -3.47 18.08
C LEU A 140 -7.20 -4.50 19.09
N GLY A 141 -6.88 -5.76 18.88
CA GLY A 141 -7.21 -6.82 19.81
C GLY A 141 -6.52 -8.14 19.46
N PRO A 142 -6.75 -9.21 20.23
CA PRO A 142 -6.06 -10.47 20.05
C PRO A 142 -6.28 -11.09 18.68
N GLY A 143 -5.23 -11.18 17.86
CA GLY A 143 -5.27 -11.80 16.54
C GLY A 143 -6.08 -11.03 15.48
N ARG A 144 -6.62 -9.85 15.80
CA ARG A 144 -7.60 -9.15 14.96
C ARG A 144 -7.47 -7.64 15.10
N HIS A 145 -7.84 -6.91 14.06
CA HIS A 145 -8.05 -5.45 14.19
C HIS A 145 -9.04 -4.90 13.17
N VAL A 146 -9.61 -3.75 13.49
CA VAL A 146 -10.54 -3.01 12.62
C VAL A 146 -9.94 -1.66 12.31
N VAL A 147 -10.10 -1.21 11.06
CA VAL A 147 -9.76 0.14 10.61
C VAL A 147 -10.99 0.75 9.95
N ALA A 148 -11.36 1.97 10.33
CA ALA A 148 -12.45 2.72 9.70
C ALA A 148 -12.07 4.18 9.43
N TYR A 149 -12.54 4.74 8.32
CA TYR A 149 -12.36 6.16 8.00
C TYR A 149 -13.38 6.66 6.95
N PRO A 150 -13.83 7.93 7.05
CA PRO A 150 -14.73 8.52 6.08
C PRO A 150 -14.03 8.79 4.75
N ILE A 151 -14.71 8.52 3.64
CA ILE A 151 -14.26 8.80 2.26
C ILE A 151 -15.36 9.56 1.49
N ARG A 152 -15.05 10.04 0.29
CA ARG A 152 -15.98 10.79 -0.59
C ARG A 152 -16.70 11.92 0.15
N GLY A 153 -15.94 12.80 0.78
CA GLY A 153 -16.49 13.94 1.51
C GLY A 153 -17.44 13.53 2.64
N LYS A 154 -17.15 12.42 3.33
CA LYS A 154 -17.92 11.84 4.44
C LYS A 154 -19.26 11.22 4.04
N SER A 155 -19.55 11.05 2.75
CA SER A 155 -20.76 10.35 2.30
C SER A 155 -20.69 8.83 2.50
N LEU A 156 -19.47 8.29 2.62
CA LEU A 156 -19.21 6.87 2.82
C LEU A 156 -18.19 6.68 3.95
N MET A 157 -18.30 5.57 4.69
CA MET A 157 -17.33 5.08 5.66
C MET A 157 -16.67 3.83 5.08
N ASN A 158 -15.35 3.86 4.89
CA ASN A 158 -14.59 2.64 4.62
C ASN A 158 -14.38 1.87 5.92
N ILE A 159 -14.49 0.54 5.87
CA ILE A 159 -14.10 -0.34 6.97
C ILE A 159 -13.27 -1.51 6.43
N ALA A 160 -12.18 -1.82 7.13
CA ALA A 160 -11.34 -2.99 6.90
C ALA A 160 -11.21 -3.77 8.21
N MET A 161 -11.46 -5.06 8.18
CA MET A 161 -11.45 -5.95 9.34
C MET A 161 -10.48 -7.09 9.08
N PHE A 162 -9.42 -7.17 9.86
CA PHE A 162 -8.37 -8.15 9.72
C PHE A 162 -8.57 -9.23 10.77
N VAL A 163 -8.55 -10.48 10.33
CA VAL A 163 -8.86 -11.66 11.13
C VAL A 163 -7.99 -12.83 10.71
N PRO A 164 -7.84 -13.87 11.55
CA PRO A 164 -7.21 -15.12 11.11
C PRO A 164 -7.95 -15.70 9.91
N ASP A 165 -7.19 -16.20 8.94
CA ASP A 165 -7.71 -16.85 7.75
C ASP A 165 -8.30 -18.21 8.12
N ASP A 166 -9.50 -18.50 7.62
CA ASP A 166 -10.19 -19.79 7.72
C ASP A 166 -10.05 -20.62 6.43
N ASP A 167 -8.98 -20.38 5.66
CA ASP A 167 -8.59 -21.11 4.45
C ASP A 167 -9.57 -21.05 3.26
N ALA A 168 -10.52 -20.10 3.24
CA ALA A 168 -11.38 -19.91 2.07
C ALA A 168 -10.67 -19.19 0.89
N VAL A 169 -11.12 -19.49 -0.34
CA VAL A 169 -10.48 -19.22 -1.64
C VAL A 169 -9.96 -17.77 -1.83
N GLU A 170 -8.73 -17.63 -2.34
CA GLU A 170 -8.11 -16.35 -2.70
C GLU A 170 -8.76 -15.73 -3.97
N SER A 171 -9.71 -14.81 -3.78
CA SER A 171 -10.26 -14.00 -4.87
C SER A 171 -10.68 -12.60 -4.41
N TRP A 172 -10.33 -11.59 -5.20
CA TRP A 172 -10.69 -10.17 -5.00
C TRP A 172 -12.21 -9.90 -5.07
N LYS A 173 -13.01 -10.90 -5.44
CA LYS A 173 -14.46 -10.84 -5.56
C LYS A 173 -15.17 -11.81 -4.63
N SER A 174 -14.43 -12.50 -3.75
CA SER A 174 -15.04 -13.46 -2.83
C SER A 174 -15.86 -12.69 -1.81
N GLU A 175 -17.17 -12.91 -1.83
CA GLU A 175 -18.06 -12.40 -0.80
C GLU A 175 -17.74 -13.08 0.53
N GLY A 176 -17.52 -12.28 1.56
CA GLY A 176 -17.25 -12.77 2.91
C GLY A 176 -18.55 -13.04 3.68
N SER A 177 -18.47 -13.80 4.77
CA SER A 177 -19.60 -14.01 5.66
C SER A 177 -19.75 -12.85 6.66
N LEU A 178 -20.84 -12.08 6.55
CA LEU A 178 -21.21 -11.06 7.54
C LEU A 178 -21.44 -11.67 8.92
N ASN A 179 -22.09 -12.83 8.99
CA ASN A 179 -22.36 -13.51 10.25
C ASN A 179 -21.07 -13.90 10.97
N LYS A 180 -20.06 -14.36 10.22
CA LYS A 180 -18.74 -14.68 10.77
C LYS A 180 -18.08 -13.43 11.34
N ILE A 181 -18.02 -12.35 10.57
CA ILE A 181 -17.36 -11.11 11.03
C ILE A 181 -18.08 -10.51 12.23
N ARG A 182 -19.41 -10.47 12.24
CA ARG A 182 -20.18 -10.04 13.42
C ARG A 182 -19.88 -10.91 14.65
N ALA A 183 -19.70 -12.22 14.46
CA ALA A 183 -19.32 -13.12 15.54
C ALA A 183 -17.87 -12.92 16.03
N ASP A 184 -16.94 -12.68 15.11
CA ASP A 184 -15.53 -12.42 15.41
C ASP A 184 -15.32 -11.15 16.25
N PHE A 185 -16.20 -10.15 16.11
CA PHE A 185 -16.12 -8.85 16.80
C PHE A 185 -17.27 -8.64 17.82
N ARG A 186 -17.95 -9.71 18.25
CA ARG A 186 -19.16 -9.62 19.10
C ARG A 186 -18.92 -9.03 20.49
N GLU A 187 -17.69 -9.14 21.01
CA GLU A 187 -17.30 -8.70 22.36
C GLU A 187 -16.54 -7.37 22.32
N TRP A 188 -16.35 -6.80 21.13
CA TRP A 188 -15.65 -5.54 20.93
C TRP A 188 -16.56 -4.37 21.29
N GLU A 189 -15.98 -3.20 21.50
CA GLU A 189 -16.70 -2.02 21.95
C GLU A 189 -17.85 -1.58 21.01
N PRO A 190 -18.90 -0.92 21.54
CA PRO A 190 -20.15 -0.67 20.83
C PRO A 190 -20.02 -0.02 19.44
N ARG A 191 -19.07 0.90 19.22
CA ARG A 191 -18.86 1.57 17.93
C ARG A 191 -18.47 0.55 16.85
N VAL A 192 -17.64 -0.43 17.18
CA VAL A 192 -17.27 -1.49 16.23
C VAL A 192 -18.48 -2.35 15.91
N GLN A 193 -19.27 -2.75 16.91
CA GLN A 193 -20.49 -3.54 16.71
C GLN A 193 -21.49 -2.82 15.79
N HIS A 194 -21.81 -1.55 16.08
CA HIS A 194 -22.76 -0.77 15.30
C HIS A 194 -22.28 -0.48 13.87
N LEU A 195 -20.97 -0.29 13.66
CA LEU A 195 -20.42 -0.23 12.30
C LEU A 195 -20.70 -1.54 11.54
N LEU A 196 -20.49 -2.70 12.15
CA LEU A 196 -20.71 -4.01 11.53
C LEU A 196 -22.19 -4.35 11.29
N GLU A 197 -23.09 -3.81 12.10
CA GLU A 197 -24.54 -3.89 11.86
C GLU A 197 -24.93 -3.14 10.58
N ALA A 198 -24.34 -1.97 10.34
CA ALA A 198 -24.58 -1.14 9.17
C ALA A 198 -23.88 -1.64 7.89
N VAL A 199 -22.99 -2.64 7.97
CA VAL A 199 -22.31 -3.19 6.79
C VAL A 199 -23.30 -3.96 5.90
N PRO A 200 -23.51 -3.54 4.63
CA PRO A 200 -24.46 -4.22 3.74
C PRO A 200 -23.87 -5.50 3.12
N LYS A 201 -22.56 -5.51 2.86
CA LYS A 201 -21.82 -6.61 2.26
C LYS A 201 -20.34 -6.48 2.56
N VAL A 202 -19.65 -7.61 2.60
CA VAL A 202 -18.19 -7.67 2.76
C VAL A 202 -17.55 -8.41 1.60
N LEU A 203 -16.40 -7.91 1.15
CA LEU A 203 -15.48 -8.68 0.33
C LEU A 203 -14.36 -9.20 1.23
N ARG A 204 -13.83 -10.38 0.92
CA ARG A 204 -12.80 -11.06 1.70
C ARG A 204 -11.63 -11.42 0.81
N TRP A 205 -10.41 -11.27 1.32
CA TRP A 205 -9.21 -11.80 0.67
C TRP A 205 -8.18 -12.29 1.69
N ALA A 206 -7.56 -13.42 1.36
CA ALA A 206 -6.41 -13.95 2.08
C ALA A 206 -5.19 -13.05 1.84
N LEU A 207 -4.46 -12.75 2.89
CA LEU A 207 -3.22 -12.00 2.83
C LEU A 207 -2.07 -12.95 2.48
N LYS A 208 -1.29 -12.54 1.49
CA LYS A 208 -0.13 -13.29 1.02
C LYS A 208 1.07 -12.37 0.89
N VAL A 209 2.23 -12.91 1.25
CA VAL A 209 3.53 -12.25 1.11
C VAL A 209 4.33 -12.91 0.00
N ARG A 210 5.28 -12.15 -0.54
CA ARG A 210 6.29 -12.59 -1.50
C ARG A 210 7.61 -12.02 -1.03
N ASP A 211 8.68 -12.79 -1.24
CA ASP A 211 10.02 -12.28 -1.00
C ASP A 211 10.30 -11.10 -1.94
N PRO A 212 11.06 -10.08 -1.47
CA PRO A 212 11.48 -8.98 -2.31
C PRO A 212 12.25 -9.49 -3.53
N LEU A 213 11.90 -8.98 -4.71
CA LEU A 213 12.65 -9.27 -5.92
C LEU A 213 14.02 -8.57 -5.88
N THR A 214 15.06 -9.28 -6.32
CA THR A 214 16.42 -8.73 -6.45
C THR A 214 16.70 -8.08 -7.80
N THR A 215 15.78 -8.23 -8.76
CA THR A 215 15.88 -7.69 -10.13
C THR A 215 14.48 -7.32 -10.60
N TRP A 216 14.32 -6.12 -11.14
CA TRP A 216 13.08 -5.53 -11.62
C TRP A 216 13.09 -5.24 -13.12
N HIS A 217 14.21 -5.35 -13.82
CA HIS A 217 14.29 -5.23 -15.26
C HIS A 217 15.16 -6.28 -15.94
N ARG A 218 14.91 -6.48 -17.22
CA ARG A 218 15.72 -7.29 -18.13
C ARG A 218 15.45 -6.84 -19.57
N ASN A 219 16.51 -6.45 -20.29
CA ASN A 219 16.45 -6.11 -21.72
C ASN A 219 15.29 -5.13 -22.07
N GLY A 220 15.24 -3.96 -21.44
CA GLY A 220 14.18 -2.96 -21.71
C GLY A 220 12.78 -3.31 -21.18
N ILE A 221 12.59 -4.45 -20.52
CA ILE A 221 11.35 -4.77 -19.78
C ILE A 221 11.60 -4.44 -18.31
N VAL A 222 10.75 -3.63 -17.67
CA VAL A 222 10.89 -3.20 -16.26
C VAL A 222 9.57 -3.32 -15.51
N LEU A 223 9.60 -3.63 -14.21
CA LEU A 223 8.42 -3.80 -13.35
C LEU A 223 8.17 -2.58 -12.46
N LEU A 224 6.90 -2.35 -12.10
CA LEU A 224 6.48 -1.23 -11.24
C LEU A 224 5.32 -1.63 -10.31
N GLY A 225 5.31 -1.11 -9.08
CA GLY A 225 4.24 -1.33 -8.10
C GLY A 225 4.10 -2.79 -7.66
N ASP A 226 2.87 -3.26 -7.52
CA ASP A 226 2.58 -4.66 -7.10
C ASP A 226 3.14 -5.73 -8.06
N ALA A 227 3.59 -5.36 -9.26
CA ALA A 227 4.31 -6.27 -10.13
C ALA A 227 5.70 -6.62 -9.59
N CYS A 228 6.35 -5.73 -8.82
CA CYS A 228 7.67 -5.94 -8.22
C CYS A 228 7.66 -6.07 -6.68
N HIS A 229 6.89 -5.26 -5.95
CA HIS A 229 6.91 -5.23 -4.48
C HIS A 229 5.52 -5.27 -3.82
N PRO A 230 4.67 -6.27 -4.14
CA PRO A 230 3.38 -6.40 -3.47
C PRO A 230 3.60 -6.58 -1.96
N MET A 231 2.93 -5.75 -1.15
CA MET A 231 3.14 -5.70 0.30
C MET A 231 1.83 -5.82 1.07
N LEU A 232 1.96 -6.23 2.33
CA LEU A 232 0.83 -6.23 3.25
C LEU A 232 0.33 -4.80 3.50
N PRO A 233 -0.96 -4.61 3.79
CA PRO A 233 -1.54 -3.28 3.90
C PRO A 233 -1.34 -2.63 5.28
N TYR A 234 -0.52 -3.21 6.18
CA TYR A 234 -0.36 -2.73 7.56
C TYR A 234 0.38 -1.39 7.69
N ARG A 235 1.05 -0.92 6.64
CA ARG A 235 1.60 0.46 6.54
C ARG A 235 0.83 1.39 5.61
N ALA A 236 -0.18 0.88 4.92
CA ALA A 236 -0.92 1.60 3.88
C ALA A 236 -0.03 2.24 2.77
N GLN A 237 1.16 1.68 2.51
CA GLN A 237 2.15 2.28 1.61
C GLN A 237 2.19 1.72 0.18
N GLY A 238 1.50 0.62 -0.13
CA GLY A 238 1.62 -0.02 -1.45
C GLY A 238 1.35 0.93 -2.63
N ALA A 239 0.27 1.72 -2.55
CA ALA A 239 -0.05 2.71 -3.58
C ALA A 239 0.95 3.88 -3.62
N ALA A 240 1.42 4.35 -2.46
CA ALA A 240 2.42 5.40 -2.37
C ALA A 240 3.75 4.96 -3.01
N MET A 241 4.19 3.73 -2.73
CA MET A 241 5.40 3.16 -3.33
C MET A 241 5.29 3.05 -4.85
N ALA A 242 4.13 2.65 -5.39
CA ALA A 242 3.91 2.62 -6.83
C ALA A 242 3.93 4.02 -7.47
N ILE A 243 3.48 5.06 -6.76
CA ILE A 243 3.57 6.45 -7.23
C ILE A 243 5.01 6.94 -7.20
N GLU A 244 5.76 6.65 -6.12
CA GLU A 244 7.19 6.94 -6.04
C GLU A 244 7.96 6.24 -7.17
N ASP A 245 7.65 4.98 -7.46
CA ASP A 245 8.24 4.26 -8.57
C ASP A 245 8.02 4.97 -9.91
N ALA A 246 6.79 5.43 -10.15
CA ALA A 246 6.44 6.13 -11.39
C ALA A 246 7.19 7.46 -11.51
N ALA A 247 7.35 8.18 -10.40
CA ALA A 247 8.14 9.41 -10.34
C ALA A 247 9.61 9.14 -10.65
N VAL A 248 10.25 8.19 -9.95
CA VAL A 248 11.67 7.84 -10.16
C VAL A 248 11.90 7.33 -11.58
N LEU A 249 11.12 6.36 -12.04
CA LEU A 249 11.26 5.77 -13.37
C LEU A 249 11.03 6.82 -14.47
N GLY A 250 9.99 7.65 -14.32
CA GLY A 250 9.69 8.73 -15.27
C GLY A 250 10.82 9.76 -15.38
N SER A 251 11.37 10.19 -14.25
CA SER A 251 12.50 11.13 -14.21
C SER A 251 13.76 10.55 -14.86
N LEU A 252 14.07 9.27 -14.57
CA LEU A 252 15.21 8.60 -15.17
C LEU A 252 15.03 8.42 -16.67
N LEU A 253 13.88 7.93 -17.13
CA LEU A 253 13.61 7.77 -18.56
C LEU A 253 13.61 9.11 -19.32
N GLY A 254 13.30 10.23 -18.66
CA GLY A 254 13.46 11.58 -19.22
C GLY A 254 14.90 11.88 -19.67
N LYS A 255 15.89 11.31 -18.97
CA LYS A 255 17.32 11.43 -19.30
C LYS A 255 17.71 10.69 -20.59
N TYR A 256 16.85 9.85 -21.15
CA TYR A 256 17.12 9.21 -22.44
C TYR A 256 17.41 10.22 -23.55
N SER A 257 16.67 11.34 -23.56
CA SER A 257 16.88 12.46 -24.50
C SER A 257 18.24 13.15 -24.36
N GLU A 258 18.91 12.99 -23.22
CA GLU A 258 20.27 13.49 -22.95
C GLU A 258 21.36 12.49 -23.41
N GLY A 259 20.98 11.36 -24.01
CA GLY A 259 21.89 10.36 -24.59
C GLY A 259 22.28 9.20 -23.67
N TYR A 260 21.64 9.06 -22.51
CA TYR A 260 21.87 7.92 -21.61
C TYR A 260 21.19 6.66 -22.13
N SER A 261 21.83 5.49 -22.00
CA SER A 261 21.24 4.23 -22.44
C SER A 261 20.09 3.80 -21.54
N ILE A 262 19.06 3.17 -22.12
CA ILE A 262 17.93 2.60 -21.36
C ILE A 262 18.43 1.67 -20.25
N GLU A 263 19.37 0.79 -20.58
CA GLU A 263 19.94 -0.15 -19.62
C GLU A 263 20.54 0.56 -18.40
N TYR A 264 21.29 1.65 -18.60
CA TYR A 264 21.84 2.42 -17.48
C TYR A 264 20.73 3.03 -16.61
N LEU A 265 19.70 3.60 -17.24
CA LEU A 265 18.59 4.23 -16.53
C LEU A 265 17.76 3.23 -15.72
N LEU A 266 17.53 2.02 -16.26
CA LEU A 266 16.81 0.97 -15.55
C LEU A 266 17.64 0.39 -14.39
N ASN A 267 18.95 0.25 -14.55
CA ASN A 267 19.84 -0.16 -13.45
C ASN A 267 19.80 0.87 -12.31
N THR A 268 19.80 2.16 -12.63
CA THR A 268 19.65 3.23 -11.62
C THR A 268 18.28 3.16 -10.93
N TYR A 269 17.21 2.86 -11.66
CA TYR A 269 15.88 2.69 -11.07
C TYR A 269 15.87 1.57 -10.02
N GLU A 270 16.48 0.41 -10.32
CA GLU A 270 16.64 -0.68 -9.35
C GLU A 270 17.45 -0.26 -8.12
N GLU A 271 18.61 0.38 -8.34
CA GLU A 271 19.50 0.85 -7.28
C GLU A 271 18.77 1.74 -6.26
N LEU A 272 17.91 2.64 -6.77
CA LEU A 272 17.17 3.59 -5.93
C LEU A 272 15.93 2.97 -5.27
N ARG A 273 15.25 2.03 -5.93
CA ARG A 273 13.91 1.58 -5.49
C ARG A 273 13.89 0.25 -4.76
N ILE A 274 14.76 -0.70 -5.10
CA ILE A 274 14.78 -2.02 -4.44
C ILE A 274 15.01 -1.88 -2.93
N PRO A 275 16.03 -1.14 -2.44
CA PRO A 275 16.27 -1.05 -1.00
C PRO A 275 15.10 -0.42 -0.24
N ARG A 276 14.53 0.67 -0.78
CA ARG A 276 13.43 1.41 -0.15
C ARG A 276 12.16 0.56 -0.06
N THR A 277 11.73 -0.02 -1.18
CA THR A 277 10.50 -0.82 -1.20
C THR A 277 10.64 -2.12 -0.42
N THR A 278 11.83 -2.74 -0.42
CA THR A 278 12.14 -3.89 0.43
C THR A 278 12.02 -3.54 1.92
N ALA A 279 12.56 -2.40 2.34
CA ALA A 279 12.46 -1.94 3.72
C ALA A 279 10.99 -1.73 4.12
N VAL A 280 10.20 -1.04 3.27
CA VAL A 280 8.77 -0.79 3.53
C VAL A 280 7.95 -2.10 3.53
N GLN A 281 8.25 -3.04 2.65
CA GLN A 281 7.58 -4.35 2.62
C GLN A 281 7.83 -5.13 3.91
N ARG A 282 9.09 -5.17 4.38
CA ARG A 282 9.47 -5.82 5.65
C ARG A 282 8.81 -5.15 6.85
N ASP A 283 8.85 -3.83 6.88
CA ASP A 283 8.24 -3.03 7.95
C ASP A 283 6.72 -3.24 8.02
N SER A 284 6.06 -3.37 6.86
CA SER A 284 4.65 -3.73 6.79
C SER A 284 4.35 -5.14 7.29
N GLY A 285 5.25 -6.10 7.07
CA GLY A 285 5.15 -7.42 7.69
C GLY A 285 5.25 -7.37 9.20
N ALA A 286 6.27 -6.67 9.73
CA ALA A 286 6.46 -6.53 11.17
C ALA A 286 5.29 -5.82 11.86
N ASN A 287 4.65 -4.87 11.18
CA ASN A 287 3.50 -4.16 11.74
C ASN A 287 2.23 -5.01 11.90
N ALA A 288 2.15 -6.17 11.24
CA ALA A 288 1.09 -7.14 11.47
C ALA A 288 1.14 -7.68 12.91
N GLU A 289 2.33 -8.07 13.37
CA GLU A 289 2.56 -8.62 14.71
C GLU A 289 2.20 -7.60 15.81
N VAL A 290 2.51 -6.33 15.57
CA VAL A 290 2.20 -5.19 16.46
C VAL A 290 0.69 -5.06 16.71
N PHE A 291 -0.11 -5.21 15.66
CA PHE A 291 -1.54 -4.95 15.74
C PHE A 291 -2.32 -6.09 16.37
N HIS A 292 -1.79 -7.32 16.34
CA HIS A 292 -2.51 -8.54 16.68
C HIS A 292 -1.96 -9.29 17.89
N LEU A 293 -1.18 -8.61 18.73
CA LEU A 293 -0.65 -9.20 19.96
C LEU A 293 -1.77 -9.85 20.79
N PRO A 294 -1.54 -11.06 21.33
CA PRO A 294 -2.47 -11.64 22.28
C PRO A 294 -2.45 -10.85 23.60
N ASP A 295 -3.54 -10.96 24.36
CA ASP A 295 -3.61 -10.38 25.71
C ASP A 295 -2.44 -10.85 26.56
N GLY A 296 -1.75 -9.90 27.19
CA GLY A 296 -0.63 -10.20 28.06
C GLY A 296 0.41 -9.08 28.13
N PRO A 297 1.58 -9.38 28.72
CA PRO A 297 2.59 -8.37 29.00
C PRO A 297 3.08 -7.59 27.77
N ALA A 298 3.16 -8.25 26.60
CA ALA A 298 3.60 -7.60 25.37
C ALA A 298 2.55 -6.59 24.85
N GLN A 299 1.26 -6.95 24.89
CA GLN A 299 0.15 -6.08 24.55
C GLN A 299 0.09 -4.88 25.52
N GLN A 300 0.17 -5.13 26.83
CA GLN A 300 0.18 -4.05 27.84
C GLN A 300 1.34 -3.06 27.66
N ALA A 301 2.52 -3.57 27.27
CA ALA A 301 3.67 -2.73 26.98
C ALA A 301 3.49 -1.90 25.70
N ARG A 302 2.90 -2.47 24.64
CA ARG A 302 2.50 -1.74 23.43
C ARG A 302 1.58 -0.57 23.78
N ASP A 303 0.54 -0.83 24.55
CA ASP A 303 -0.47 0.15 24.92
C ASP A 303 0.13 1.30 25.71
N ALA A 304 0.94 0.95 26.72
CA ALA A 304 1.63 1.94 27.54
C ALA A 304 2.53 2.84 26.69
N GLY A 305 3.31 2.25 25.77
CA GLY A 305 4.16 3.00 24.85
C GLY A 305 3.38 3.92 23.90
N TRP A 306 2.22 3.48 23.40
CA TRP A 306 1.38 4.29 22.52
C TRP A 306 0.69 5.43 23.26
N LYS A 307 0.21 5.18 24.48
CA LYS A 307 -0.36 6.20 25.37
C LYS A 307 0.68 7.26 25.72
N GLU A 308 1.90 6.83 26.05
CA GLU A 308 3.03 7.73 26.29
C GLU A 308 3.30 8.57 25.04
N ALA A 309 3.50 7.95 23.87
CA ALA A 309 3.78 8.64 22.61
C ALA A 309 2.70 9.69 22.23
N GLY A 310 1.43 9.40 22.53
CA GLY A 310 0.32 10.34 22.33
C GLY A 310 0.38 11.59 23.20
N GLN A 311 0.94 11.49 24.42
CA GLN A 311 1.07 12.60 25.36
C GLN A 311 2.23 13.54 24.99
N ILE A 312 3.31 13.01 24.42
CA ILE A 312 4.52 13.77 24.04
C ILE A 312 4.45 14.39 22.64
N GLY A 313 3.32 14.25 21.92
CA GLY A 313 3.12 14.89 20.62
C GLY A 313 3.85 14.21 19.46
N GLY A 314 4.03 12.88 19.52
CA GLY A 314 4.51 12.05 18.40
C GLY A 314 6.02 11.82 18.33
N ALA A 315 6.83 12.65 18.98
CA ALA A 315 8.29 12.53 18.91
C ALA A 315 8.86 11.80 20.12
N HIS A 316 9.36 10.58 19.88
CA HIS A 316 10.27 9.80 20.73
C HIS A 316 9.82 9.53 22.17
N ALA A 317 9.14 8.40 22.38
CA ALA A 317 9.17 7.73 23.68
C ALA A 317 10.59 7.18 23.92
N SER A 318 11.45 8.00 24.55
CA SER A 318 12.75 7.58 25.06
C SER A 318 12.57 7.01 26.46
N GLY A 319 12.25 5.72 26.60
CA GLY A 319 12.12 5.16 27.95
C GLY A 319 11.75 3.69 28.09
N SER A 320 10.94 3.11 27.21
CA SER A 320 10.51 1.72 27.33
C SER A 320 11.12 0.87 26.21
N GLN A 321 12.01 -0.04 26.61
CA GLN A 321 12.71 -0.98 25.73
C GLN A 321 11.79 -2.09 25.17
N VAL A 322 10.49 -1.87 25.12
CA VAL A 322 9.55 -2.82 24.53
C VAL A 322 9.12 -2.22 23.20
N ILE A 323 9.83 -2.68 22.15
CA ILE A 323 9.42 -3.05 20.79
C ILE A 323 8.15 -2.35 20.25
N LEU A 324 8.10 -2.14 18.92
CA LEU A 324 6.96 -1.65 18.11
C LEU A 324 7.04 -0.16 17.72
N GLN A 325 8.26 0.35 17.51
CA GLN A 325 8.44 1.46 16.56
C GLN A 325 8.57 0.90 15.14
N PRO A 326 8.02 1.60 14.13
CA PRO A 326 8.44 1.43 12.74
C PRO A 326 9.96 1.27 12.64
N THR A 327 10.43 0.30 11.87
CA THR A 327 11.86 0.26 11.48
C THR A 327 12.23 1.48 10.64
N ILE A 328 11.25 2.03 9.91
CA ILE A 328 11.38 3.28 9.14
C ILE A 328 10.64 4.41 9.89
N PRO A 329 11.35 5.45 10.38
CA PRO A 329 10.71 6.59 11.02
C PRO A 329 9.65 7.24 10.12
N ASP A 330 8.53 7.67 10.69
CA ASP A 330 7.41 8.27 9.93
C ASP A 330 7.86 9.48 9.08
N ARG A 331 8.77 10.31 9.61
CA ARG A 331 9.35 11.45 8.87
C ARG A 331 10.13 11.01 7.62
N GLU A 332 10.84 9.90 7.70
CA GLU A 332 11.60 9.34 6.56
C GLU A 332 10.66 8.65 5.56
N LEU A 333 9.63 7.96 6.06
CA LEU A 333 8.66 7.29 5.22
C LEU A 333 7.84 8.29 4.40
N TYR A 334 7.18 9.24 5.09
CA TYR A 334 6.21 10.18 4.48
C TYR A 334 6.87 11.45 3.93
N GLY A 335 8.09 11.79 4.37
CA GLY A 335 8.84 12.96 3.89
C GLY A 335 9.73 12.67 2.69
N TYR A 336 9.64 11.48 2.09
CA TYR A 336 10.45 11.08 0.95
C TYR A 336 10.06 11.82 -0.33
N ASP A 337 11.02 12.54 -0.91
CA ASP A 337 10.86 13.18 -2.20
C ASP A 337 11.52 12.31 -3.29
N ALA A 338 10.67 11.60 -4.03
CA ALA A 338 11.09 10.71 -5.11
C ALA A 338 11.85 11.42 -6.24
N TYR A 339 11.51 12.68 -6.52
CA TYR A 339 12.19 13.47 -7.55
C TYR A 339 13.56 13.94 -7.06
N ALA A 340 13.63 14.44 -5.83
CA ALA A 340 14.89 14.91 -5.25
C ALA A 340 15.94 13.80 -5.15
N VAL A 341 15.54 12.56 -4.88
CA VAL A 341 16.46 11.42 -4.83
C VAL A 341 17.12 11.15 -6.18
N VAL A 342 16.37 11.28 -7.29
CA VAL A 342 16.95 11.16 -8.64
C VAL A 342 17.96 12.27 -8.90
N GLU A 343 17.61 13.51 -8.58
CA GLU A 343 18.49 14.67 -8.76
C GLU A 343 19.76 14.56 -7.90
N GLN A 344 19.64 14.13 -6.65
CA GLN A 344 20.78 13.93 -5.76
C GLN A 344 21.72 12.85 -6.30
N TRP A 345 21.18 11.69 -6.69
CA TRP A 345 21.97 10.61 -7.26
C TRP A 345 22.73 11.07 -8.51
N TRP A 346 22.09 11.87 -9.36
CA TRP A 346 22.71 12.39 -10.58
C TRP A 346 23.88 13.34 -10.27
N HIS A 347 23.69 14.27 -9.33
CA HIS A 347 24.74 15.18 -8.89
C HIS A 347 25.95 14.43 -8.32
N GLU A 348 25.72 13.43 -7.46
CA GLU A 348 26.78 12.63 -6.85
C GLU A 348 27.59 11.84 -7.91
N LYS A 349 26.91 11.21 -8.89
CA LYS A 349 27.61 10.45 -9.94
C LYS A 349 28.36 11.35 -10.94
N ILE A 350 27.85 12.54 -11.26
CA ILE A 350 28.56 13.49 -12.11
C ILE A 350 29.80 14.02 -11.39
N ALA A 351 29.70 14.37 -10.11
CA ALA A 351 30.84 14.82 -9.31
C ALA A 351 31.95 13.76 -9.25
N LEU A 352 31.60 12.48 -9.12
CA LEU A 352 32.55 11.37 -9.13
C LEU A 352 33.23 11.13 -10.49
N LYS A 353 32.68 11.63 -11.60
CA LYS A 353 33.32 11.56 -12.94
C LYS A 353 34.27 12.73 -13.21
N GLN A 354 34.27 13.77 -12.37
CA GLN A 354 35.12 14.96 -12.50
C GLN A 354 36.35 14.92 -11.57
N LEU A 355 36.38 13.97 -10.64
CA LEU A 355 37.55 13.59 -9.81
C LEU A 355 38.29 12.43 -10.47
#